data_AF-A0A960PW28-F1
#
_entry.id   AF-A0A960PW28-F1
#
_cell.length_a   1.000
_cell.length_b   1.000
_cell.length_c   1.000
_cell.angle_alpha   90.00
_cell.angle_beta   90.00
_cell.angle_gamma   90.00
#
_symmetry.space_group_name_H-M   'P 1'
#
loop_
_entity.id
_entity.type
_entity.pdbx_description
1 polymer ?
#
loop_
_entity_poly.entity_id
_entity_poly.type
_entity_poly.pdbx_seq_one_letter_code
_entity_poly.pdbx_strand_id
1 'polypeptide(L)'
;MVATHDVFNQSVPLEGHDAAALDLALLEGVEREGAGAHLDDVGRVGRLAGDPEWIRKGDLANRFPPEHHPFDRFGHRVDEVEYHPAYHDLMTVAVREGLAGTPWTDDRPGAHV
;
A
#
# COMPACT_ATOMS: atom_id res chain seq x y z
N MET A 1 32.70 4.66 21.16
CA MET A 1 32.48 3.25 21.55
C MET A 1 33.36 2.38 20.67
N VAL A 2 34.02 1.37 21.23
CA VAL A 2 34.83 0.38 20.46
C VAL A 2 33.90 -0.77 20.07
N ALA A 3 33.91 -1.21 18.82
CA ALA A 3 33.12 -2.37 18.37
C ALA A 3 33.58 -3.64 19.10
N THR A 4 32.65 -4.46 19.61
CA THR A 4 32.95 -5.69 20.37
C THR A 4 32.97 -6.95 19.51
N HIS A 5 32.37 -6.89 18.32
CA HIS A 5 32.32 -7.96 17.34
C HIS A 5 31.93 -7.38 15.96
N ASP A 6 32.16 -8.17 14.91
CA ASP A 6 31.66 -7.88 13.57
C ASP A 6 30.28 -8.52 13.38
N VAL A 7 29.34 -7.76 12.81
CA VAL A 7 28.02 -8.28 12.43
C VAL A 7 28.11 -8.77 10.99
N PHE A 8 28.02 -10.09 10.81
CA PHE A 8 28.03 -10.74 9.49
C PHE A 8 26.84 -11.70 9.35
N ASN A 9 26.60 -12.18 8.12
CA ASN A 9 25.49 -13.08 7.79
C ASN A 9 24.10 -12.50 8.12
N GLN A 10 23.92 -11.19 7.95
CA GLN A 10 22.60 -10.57 7.97
C GLN A 10 22.04 -10.55 6.55
N SER A 11 20.79 -10.98 6.39
CA SER A 11 20.06 -10.77 5.14
C SER A 11 19.78 -9.27 4.95
N VAL A 12 19.55 -8.88 3.71
CA VAL A 12 19.06 -7.53 3.40
C VAL A 12 17.54 -7.48 3.53
N PRO A 13 16.96 -6.30 3.81
CA PRO A 13 15.51 -6.10 3.73
C PRO A 13 14.98 -6.47 2.34
N LEU A 14 13.77 -7.03 2.28
CA LEU A 14 13.09 -7.34 1.04
C LEU A 14 12.32 -6.09 0.56
N GLU A 15 13.03 -5.20 -0.12
CA GLU A 15 12.53 -3.92 -0.62
C GLU A 15 13.20 -3.57 -1.96
N GLY A 16 12.70 -2.55 -2.66
CA GLY A 16 13.19 -2.12 -3.97
C GLY A 16 12.91 -3.09 -5.12
N HIS A 17 11.84 -3.89 -5.04
CA HIS A 17 11.49 -4.88 -6.05
C HIS A 17 10.04 -4.69 -6.55
N ASP A 18 9.72 -5.30 -7.70
CA ASP A 18 8.35 -5.40 -8.19
C ASP A 18 7.70 -6.64 -7.56
N ALA A 19 6.84 -6.45 -6.57
CA ALA A 19 6.20 -7.54 -5.84
C ALA A 19 5.32 -8.41 -6.75
N ALA A 20 4.69 -7.83 -7.78
CA ALA A 20 3.86 -8.58 -8.71
C ALA A 20 4.71 -9.43 -9.66
N ALA A 21 5.84 -8.90 -10.13
CA ALA A 21 6.74 -9.65 -11.01
C ALA A 21 7.35 -10.92 -10.37
N LEU A 22 7.39 -10.99 -9.04
CA LEU A 22 7.86 -12.16 -8.31
C LEU A 22 6.76 -13.21 -8.05
N ASP A 23 5.49 -12.88 -8.30
CA ASP A 23 4.35 -13.77 -8.08
C ASP A 23 3.78 -14.28 -9.41
N LEU A 24 4.40 -15.35 -9.94
CA LEU A 24 3.94 -15.99 -11.18
C LEU A 24 2.51 -16.52 -11.06
N ALA A 25 2.11 -17.00 -9.88
CA ALA A 25 0.76 -17.54 -9.68
C ALA A 25 -0.30 -16.44 -9.78
N LEU A 26 -0.01 -15.25 -9.26
CA LEU A 26 -0.84 -14.06 -9.44
C LEU A 26 -0.95 -13.69 -10.93
N LEU A 27 0.16 -13.54 -11.64
CA LEU A 27 0.16 -13.09 -13.04
C LEU A 27 -0.56 -14.08 -13.95
N GLU A 28 -0.29 -15.38 -13.81
CA GLU A 28 -1.00 -16.44 -14.54
C GLU A 28 -2.50 -16.47 -14.18
N GLY A 29 -2.85 -16.19 -12.92
CA GLY A 29 -4.22 -16.07 -12.46
C GLY A 29 -4.96 -14.93 -13.17
N VAL A 30 -4.39 -13.73 -13.18
CA VAL A 30 -4.96 -12.55 -13.83
C VAL A 30 -5.23 -12.81 -15.32
N GLU A 31 -4.29 -13.46 -16.02
CA GLU A 31 -4.49 -13.85 -17.41
C GLU A 31 -5.61 -14.89 -17.58
N ARG A 32 -5.56 -15.97 -16.78
CA ARG A 32 -6.50 -17.08 -16.86
C ARG A 32 -7.94 -16.65 -16.62
N GLU A 33 -8.15 -15.76 -15.65
CA GLU A 33 -9.48 -15.26 -15.27
C GLU A 33 -9.98 -14.11 -16.16
N GLY A 34 -9.23 -13.73 -17.21
CA GLY A 34 -9.68 -12.78 -18.23
C GLY A 34 -9.37 -11.31 -17.93
N ALA A 35 -8.54 -11.02 -16.93
CA ALA A 35 -8.09 -9.67 -16.57
C ALA A 35 -6.70 -9.32 -17.12
N GLY A 36 -6.20 -10.03 -18.13
CA GLY A 36 -4.88 -9.78 -18.71
C GLY A 36 -4.63 -8.32 -19.15
N ALA A 37 -5.69 -7.58 -19.48
CA ALA A 37 -5.60 -6.15 -19.81
C ALA A 37 -5.15 -5.26 -18.63
N HIS A 38 -5.14 -5.77 -17.40
CA HIS A 38 -4.77 -5.06 -16.17
C HIS A 38 -3.37 -5.42 -15.65
N LEU A 39 -2.60 -6.28 -16.34
CA LEU A 39 -1.27 -6.69 -15.89
C LEU A 39 -0.30 -5.51 -15.68
N ASP A 40 -0.37 -4.49 -16.54
CA ASP A 40 0.44 -3.28 -16.39
C ASP A 40 0.06 -2.46 -15.14
N ASP A 41 -1.22 -2.47 -14.77
CA ASP A 41 -1.74 -1.82 -13.56
C ASP A 41 -1.28 -2.60 -12.32
N VAL A 42 -1.43 -3.93 -12.34
CA VAL A 42 -0.93 -4.85 -11.31
C VAL A 42 0.57 -4.66 -11.09
N GLY A 43 1.36 -4.53 -12.17
CA GLY A 43 2.79 -4.24 -12.08
C GLY A 43 3.11 -2.87 -11.48
N ARG A 44 2.32 -1.81 -11.77
CA ARG A 44 2.50 -0.51 -11.10
C ARG A 44 2.29 -0.62 -9.59
N VAL A 45 1.22 -1.27 -9.17
CA VAL A 45 0.95 -1.50 -7.74
C VAL A 45 2.02 -2.41 -7.13
N GLY A 46 2.49 -3.43 -7.85
CA GLY A 46 3.58 -4.31 -7.42
C GLY A 46 4.89 -3.56 -7.12
N ARG A 47 5.27 -2.59 -7.96
CA ARG A 47 6.43 -1.72 -7.69
C ARG A 47 6.23 -0.80 -6.50
N LEU A 48 5.03 -0.25 -6.32
CA LEU A 48 4.71 0.56 -5.14
C LEU A 48 4.78 -0.29 -3.86
N ALA A 49 4.28 -1.52 -3.90
CA ALA A 49 4.29 -2.43 -2.76
C ALA A 49 5.70 -2.83 -2.31
N GLY A 50 6.64 -2.93 -3.24
CA GLY A 50 8.05 -3.22 -2.92
C GLY A 50 8.91 -1.97 -2.69
N ASP A 51 8.39 -0.76 -2.87
CA ASP A 51 9.16 0.48 -2.69
C ASP A 51 9.41 0.76 -1.18
N PRO A 52 10.68 0.97 -0.76
CA PRO A 52 11.00 1.26 0.64
C PRO A 52 10.21 2.43 1.25
N GLU A 53 9.89 3.47 0.46
CA GLU A 53 9.11 4.61 0.93
C GLU A 53 7.69 4.19 1.32
N TRP A 54 7.04 3.40 0.47
CA TRP A 54 5.66 2.96 0.68
C TRP A 54 5.55 1.89 1.77
N ILE A 55 6.53 1.00 1.87
CA ILE A 55 6.67 0.08 3.01
C ILE A 55 6.76 0.88 4.32
N ARG A 56 7.64 1.89 4.37
CA ARG A 56 7.78 2.77 5.54
C ARG A 56 6.51 3.53 5.86
N LYS A 57 5.75 3.99 4.86
CA LYS A 57 4.43 4.64 5.08
C LYS A 57 3.44 3.66 5.71
N GLY A 58 3.43 2.40 5.27
CA GLY A 58 2.65 1.34 5.90
C GLY A 58 2.99 1.15 7.38
N ASP A 59 4.29 1.10 7.70
CA ASP A 59 4.76 1.03 9.08
C ASP A 59 4.31 2.24 9.91
N LEU A 60 4.46 3.45 9.37
CA LEU A 60 4.09 4.70 10.07
C LEU A 60 2.58 4.76 10.33
N ALA A 61 1.75 4.39 9.36
CA ALA A 61 0.30 4.38 9.51
C ALA A 61 -0.19 3.38 10.57
N ASN A 62 0.52 2.26 10.76
CA ASN A 62 0.19 1.28 11.81
C ASN A 62 0.80 1.64 13.18
N ARG A 63 2.00 2.23 13.19
CA ARG A 63 2.68 2.65 14.41
C ARG A 63 1.97 3.82 15.09
N PHE A 64 1.40 4.73 14.30
CA PHE A 64 0.66 5.90 14.76
C PHE A 64 -0.84 5.70 14.44
N PRO A 65 -1.59 5.00 15.34
CA PRO A 65 -3.00 4.76 15.12
C PRO A 65 -3.79 6.08 15.13
N PRO A 66 -4.98 6.11 14.52
CA PRO A 66 -5.82 7.30 14.50
C PRO A 66 -6.24 7.75 15.90
N GLU A 67 -6.26 9.06 16.12
CA GLU A 67 -6.64 9.69 17.38
C GLU A 67 -8.04 10.32 17.25
N HIS A 68 -8.93 10.00 18.20
CA HIS A 68 -10.28 10.57 18.23
C HIS A 68 -10.31 11.85 19.08
N HIS A 69 -10.72 12.95 18.45
CA HIS A 69 -10.92 14.25 19.04
C HIS A 69 -12.43 14.54 19.15
N PRO A 70 -13.10 14.12 20.23
CA PRO A 70 -14.53 14.37 20.39
C PRO A 70 -14.86 15.86 20.57
N PHE A 71 -13.92 16.65 21.11
CA PHE A 71 -14.11 18.07 21.40
C PHE A 71 -12.92 18.92 20.92
N ASP A 72 -13.21 20.15 20.51
CA ASP A 72 -12.21 21.17 20.24
C ASP A 72 -11.63 21.77 21.54
N ARG A 73 -10.67 22.70 21.42
CA ARG A 73 -10.03 23.37 22.56
C ARG A 73 -10.96 24.27 23.39
N PHE A 74 -12.16 24.56 22.90
CA PHE A 74 -13.17 25.39 23.56
C PHE A 74 -14.29 24.55 24.20
N GLY A 75 -14.27 23.22 24.01
CA GLY A 75 -15.27 22.30 24.53
C GLY A 75 -16.48 22.09 23.60
N HIS A 76 -16.44 22.57 22.34
CA HIS A 76 -17.45 22.22 21.36
C HIS A 76 -17.20 20.82 20.84
N ARG A 77 -18.28 20.04 20.65
CA ARG A 77 -18.19 18.70 20.07
C ARG A 77 -17.86 18.78 18.58
N VAL A 78 -16.87 18.01 18.13
CA VAL A 78 -16.43 17.93 16.71
C VAL A 78 -16.40 16.50 16.16
N ASP A 79 -16.19 15.49 17.02
CA ASP A 79 -16.13 14.06 16.64
C ASP A 79 -15.15 13.77 15.47
N GLU A 80 -13.99 14.44 15.48
CA GLU A 80 -12.98 14.28 14.43
C GLU A 80 -12.03 13.13 14.75
N VAL A 81 -11.48 12.51 13.71
CA VAL A 81 -10.43 11.50 13.84
C VAL A 81 -9.21 11.97 13.05
N GLU A 82 -8.11 12.20 13.74
CA GLU A 82 -6.85 12.59 13.13
C GLU A 82 -6.04 11.34 12.77
N TYR A 83 -5.51 11.31 11.56
CA TYR A 83 -4.64 10.23 11.07
C TYR A 83 -3.23 10.76 10.81
N HIS A 84 -2.24 9.91 10.99
CA HIS A 84 -0.88 10.22 10.57
C HIS A 84 -0.82 10.47 9.05
N PRO A 85 -0.04 11.46 8.53
CA PRO A 85 -0.02 11.80 7.09
C PRO A 85 0.24 10.62 6.14
N ALA A 86 1.04 9.64 6.57
CA ALA A 86 1.28 8.41 5.82
C ALA A 86 0.00 7.64 5.45
N TYR A 87 -1.03 7.69 6.30
CA TYR A 87 -2.34 7.12 5.97
C TYR A 87 -2.98 7.80 4.76
N HIS A 88 -2.95 9.14 4.72
CA HIS A 88 -3.53 9.91 3.63
C HIS A 88 -2.75 9.72 2.32
N ASP A 89 -1.43 9.59 2.39
CA ASP A 89 -0.60 9.23 1.22
C ASP A 89 -1.00 7.86 0.65
N LEU A 90 -1.16 6.85 1.51
CA LEU A 90 -1.59 5.50 1.12
C LEU A 90 -2.99 5.52 0.51
N MET A 91 -3.94 6.23 1.12
CA MET A 91 -5.30 6.39 0.60
C MET A 91 -5.30 7.10 -0.76
N THR A 92 -4.46 8.12 -0.95
CA THR A 92 -4.33 8.83 -2.23
C THR A 92 -3.91 7.88 -3.34
N VAL A 93 -2.91 7.03 -3.08
CA VAL A 93 -2.45 6.03 -4.05
C VAL A 93 -3.51 4.96 -4.30
N ALA A 94 -4.13 4.42 -3.26
CA ALA A 94 -5.17 3.41 -3.39
C ALA A 94 -6.34 3.88 -4.26
N VAL A 95 -6.81 5.11 -4.03
CA VAL A 95 -7.89 5.72 -4.84
C VAL A 95 -7.41 5.98 -6.27
N ARG A 96 -6.19 6.49 -6.45
CA ARG A 96 -5.61 6.77 -7.78
C ARG A 96 -5.45 5.52 -8.63
N GLU A 97 -5.03 4.41 -8.04
CA GLU A 97 -4.89 3.11 -8.72
C GLU A 97 -6.23 2.34 -8.82
N GLY A 98 -7.36 2.97 -8.43
CA GLY A 98 -8.71 2.48 -8.71
C GLY A 98 -9.34 1.61 -7.61
N LEU A 99 -8.66 1.34 -6.50
CA LEU A 99 -9.15 0.44 -5.45
C LEU A 99 -10.52 0.85 -4.88
N ALA A 100 -10.90 2.13 -5.02
CA ALA A 100 -12.18 2.67 -4.58
C ALA A 100 -13.36 2.42 -5.52
N GLY A 101 -13.18 1.79 -6.69
CA GLY A 101 -14.32 1.41 -7.52
C GLY A 101 -14.11 1.20 -9.01
N THR A 102 -12.88 0.98 -9.50
CA THR A 102 -12.64 0.70 -10.94
C THR A 102 -13.58 -0.37 -11.53
N PRO A 103 -13.87 -1.49 -10.84
CA PRO A 103 -14.79 -2.50 -11.38
C PRO A 103 -16.19 -1.99 -11.76
N TRP A 104 -16.63 -0.88 -11.16
CA TRP A 104 -17.95 -0.29 -11.40
C TRP A 104 -17.95 0.79 -12.49
N THR A 105 -16.77 1.07 -13.05
CA THR A 105 -16.56 2.12 -14.07
C THR A 105 -16.07 1.55 -15.41
N ASP A 106 -15.84 0.24 -15.46
CA ASP A 106 -15.31 -0.47 -16.61
C ASP A 106 -16.28 -1.58 -17.05
N ASP A 107 -16.80 -1.45 -18.27
CA ASP A 107 -17.75 -2.41 -18.85
C ASP A 107 -17.05 -3.61 -19.53
N ARG A 108 -15.71 -3.67 -19.51
CA ARG A 108 -14.95 -4.75 -20.12
C ARG A 108 -15.12 -6.07 -19.34
N PRO A 109 -15.09 -7.23 -20.02
CA PRO A 109 -14.91 -8.51 -19.35
C PRO A 109 -13.65 -8.49 -18.47
N GLY A 110 -13.74 -9.04 -17.26
CA GLY A 110 -12.62 -9.05 -16.30
C GLY A 110 -12.53 -7.83 -15.38
N ALA A 111 -13.45 -6.86 -15.47
CA ALA A 111 -13.42 -5.67 -14.60
C ALA A 111 -13.49 -5.97 -13.08
N HIS A 112 -14.09 -7.10 -12.70
CA HIS A 112 -14.25 -7.54 -11.31
C HIS A 112 -13.20 -8.57 -10.85
N VAL A 113 -12.20 -8.84 -11.68
CA VAL A 113 -11.15 -9.83 -11.44
C VAL A 113 -9.90 -9.15 -10.92
#